data_AF-A0A9E5BHM3-F1
#
_entry.id   AF-A0A9E5BHM3-F1
#
_cell.length_a   1.000
_cell.length_b   1.000
_cell.length_c   1.000
_cell.angle_alpha   90.00
_cell.angle_beta   90.00
_cell.angle_gamma   90.00
#
_symmetry.space_group_name_H-M   'P 1'
#
loop_
_entity.id
_entity.type
_entity.pdbx_description
1 polymer ?
#
loop_
_entity_poly.entity_id
_entity_poly.type
_entity_poly.pdbx_seq_one_letter_code
_entity_poly.pdbx_strand_id
1 'polypeptide(L)' 'MLCIYADELIQSIKPGGVLVLSGILIKEQETVRDFFAAKCKESWGKVEVDGRTMGEWSDVALFRI' A
#
# COMPACT_ATOMS: atom_id res chain seq x y z
N MET A 1 2.04 -9.79 8.99
CA MET A 1 1.02 -10.75 8.51
C MET A 1 -0.13 -10.00 7.85
N LEU A 2 0.14 -9.31 6.73
CA LEU A 2 -0.84 -8.47 6.02
C LEU A 2 -0.72 -8.67 4.50
N CYS A 3 0.48 -9.02 4.03
CA CYS A 3 0.78 -9.36 2.63
C CYS A 3 -0.04 -10.54 2.09
N ILE A 4 -0.53 -11.46 2.94
CA ILE A 4 -1.32 -12.63 2.51
C ILE A 4 -2.72 -12.25 2.01
N TYR A 5 -3.24 -11.09 2.42
CA TYR A 5 -4.55 -10.57 1.97
C TYR A 5 -4.38 -9.41 0.98
N ALA A 6 -3.17 -9.16 0.49
CA ALA A 6 -2.91 -8.02 -0.38
C ALA A 6 -3.79 -8.03 -1.63
N ASP A 7 -3.99 -9.19 -2.26
CA ASP A 7 -4.83 -9.29 -3.46
C ASP A 7 -6.30 -8.96 -3.18
N GLU A 8 -6.87 -9.51 -2.11
CA GLU A 8 -8.26 -9.22 -1.69
C GLU A 8 -8.44 -7.73 -1.36
N LEU A 9 -7.48 -7.14 -0.65
CA LEU A 9 -7.49 -5.72 -0.30
C LEU A 9 -7.44 -4.86 -1.56
N ILE A 10 -6.53 -5.16 -2.50
CA ILE A 10 -6.34 -4.42 -3.75
C ILE A 10 -7.59 -4.52 -4.66
N GLN A 11 -8.22 -5.69 -4.72
CA GLN A 11 -9.45 -5.90 -5.50
C GLN A 11 -10.67 -5.21 -4.87
N SER A 12 -10.68 -5.00 -3.56
CA SER A 12 -11.77 -4.30 -2.87
C SER A 12 -11.81 -2.79 -3.14
N ILE A 13 -10.73 -2.20 -3.64
CA ILE A 13 -10.63 -0.75 -3.88
C ILE A 13 -11.23 -0.40 -5.24
N LYS A 14 -12.25 0.46 -5.23
CA LYS A 14 -12.85 1.01 -6.46
C LYS A 14 -11.90 1.99 -7.17
N PRO A 15 -12.04 2.21 -8.49
CA PRO A 15 -11.33 3.29 -9.19
C PRO A 15 -11.54 4.63 -8.49
N GLY A 16 -10.46 5.39 -8.23
CA GLY A 16 -10.49 6.61 -7.42
C GLY A 16 -10.45 6.40 -5.90
N GLY A 17 -10.39 5.14 -5.44
CA GLY A 17 -10.23 4.78 -4.04
C GLY A 17 -8.77 4.81 -3.57
N VAL A 18 -8.60 4.77 -2.25
CA VAL A 18 -7.30 4.83 -1.60
C VAL A 18 -7.16 3.65 -0.64
N LEU A 19 -6.05 2.93 -0.74
CA LEU A 19 -5.64 1.89 0.21
C LEU A 19 -4.62 2.49 1.17
N VAL A 20 -5.01 2.66 2.44
CA VAL A 20 -4.10 3.16 3.49
C VAL A 20 -3.73 2.00 4.41
N LEU A 21 -2.43 1.73 4.50
CA LEU A 21 -1.84 0.75 5.40
C LEU A 21 -1.11 1.51 6.51
N SER A 22 -1.61 1.40 7.73
CA SER A 22 -1.03 2.04 8.91
C SER A 22 -0.49 0.98 9.87
N GLY A 23 0.40 1.37 10.79
CA GLY A 23 0.99 0.49 11.80
C GLY A 23 2.16 -0.34 11.26
N ILE A 24 2.85 0.17 10.24
CA ILE A 24 4.05 -0.47 9.70
C ILE A 24 5.25 0.06 10.50
N LEU A 25 6.24 -0.78 10.80
CA LEU A 25 7.51 -0.30 11.36
C LEU A 25 8.31 0.37 10.23
N ILE A 26 9.00 1.48 10.52
CA ILE A 26 9.80 2.20 9.50
C ILE A 26 10.73 1.30 8.70
N LYS A 27 11.41 0.36 9.37
CA LYS A 27 12.31 -0.62 8.75
C LYS A 27 11.62 -1.58 7.77
N GLU A 28 10.32 -1.79 7.90
CA GLU A 28 9.50 -2.63 7.03
C GLU A 28 8.72 -1.82 5.99
N GLN A 29 8.69 -0.49 6.10
CA GLN A 29 7.93 0.40 5.23
C GLN A 29 8.30 0.22 3.77
N GLU A 30 9.60 0.21 3.46
CA GLU A 30 10.08 0.09 2.08
C GLU A 30 9.63 -1.22 1.46
N THR A 31 9.80 -2.33 2.17
CA THR A 31 9.38 -3.66 1.71
C THR A 31 7.87 -3.75 1.50
N VAL A 32 7.07 -3.21 2.43
CA VAL A 32 5.60 -3.20 2.31
C VAL A 32 5.17 -2.31 1.15
N ARG A 33 5.76 -1.13 1.03
CA ARG A 33 5.51 -0.17 -0.05
C ARG A 33 5.78 -0.79 -1.41
N ASP A 34 6.95 -1.39 -1.61
CA ASP A 34 7.30 -1.98 -2.90
C ASP A 34 6.45 -3.22 -3.22
N PHE A 35 6.13 -4.04 -2.22
CA PHE A 35 5.25 -5.20 -2.41
C PHE A 35 3.83 -4.80 -2.84
N PHE A 36 3.21 -3.85 -2.15
CA PHE A 36 1.87 -3.36 -2.49
C PHE A 36 1.90 -2.53 -3.78
N ALA A 37 2.93 -1.72 -4.02
CA ALA A 37 3.05 -0.95 -5.26
C ALA A 37 3.15 -1.86 -6.49
N ALA A 38 3.92 -2.94 -6.42
CA ALA A 38 4.03 -3.92 -7.51
C ALA A 38 2.67 -4.58 -7.80
N LYS A 39 1.97 -5.06 -6.77
CA LYS A 39 0.64 -5.68 -6.94
C LYS A 39 -0.43 -4.70 -7.40
N CYS A 40 -0.45 -3.48 -6.86
CA CYS A 40 -1.37 -2.43 -7.30
C CYS A 40 -1.09 -2.02 -8.75
N LYS A 41 0.17 -1.96 -9.18
CA LYS A 41 0.52 -1.68 -10.57
C LYS A 41 0.04 -2.79 -11.52
N GLU A 42 0.13 -4.05 -11.10
CA GLU A 42 -0.40 -5.19 -11.87
C GLU A 42 -1.92 -5.16 -11.96
N SER A 43 -2.62 -4.87 -10.85
CA SER A 43 -4.08 -4.90 -10.78
C SER A 43 -4.77 -3.64 -11.32
N TRP A 44 -4.22 -2.46 -11.05
CA TRP A 44 -4.81 -1.16 -11.36
C TRP A 44 -4.15 -0.46 -12.56
N GLY A 45 -2.95 -0.89 -12.97
CA GLY A 45 -2.17 -0.26 -14.04
C GLY A 45 -1.43 1.00 -13.59
N LYS A 46 -2.17 2.03 -13.15
CA LYS A 46 -1.63 3.29 -12.65
C LYS A 46 -1.94 3.43 -11.15
N VAL A 47 -0.89 3.70 -10.38
CA VAL A 47 -0.98 3.84 -8.92
C VAL A 47 -0.03 4.94 -8.48
N GLU A 48 -0.49 5.80 -7.59
CA GLU A 48 0.35 6.75 -6.87
C GLU A 48 0.57 6.23 -5.45
N VAL A 49 1.79 6.39 -4.94
CA VAL A 49 2.18 5.82 -3.65
C VAL A 49 2.76 6.92 -2.79
N ASP A 50 2.13 7.16 -1.64
CA ASP A 50 2.61 8.05 -0.59
C ASP A 50 3.06 7.20 0.61
N GLY A 51 4.10 7.64 1.29
CA GLY A 51 4.61 6.95 2.47
C GLY A 51 5.04 7.97 3.50
N ARG A 52 4.46 7.90 4.69
CA ARG A 52 4.77 8.83 5.79
C ARG A 52 5.36 8.08 6.96
N THR A 53 6.20 8.79 7.70
CA THR A 53 6.89 8.27 8.87
C THR A 53 6.56 9.14 10.08
N MET A 54 6.30 8.49 11.21
CA MET A 54 6.00 9.12 12.49
C MET A 54 6.73 8.37 13.60
N GLY A 55 7.91 8.87 13.97
CA GLY A 55 8.74 8.24 14.99
C GLY A 55 9.30 6.90 14.51
N GLU A 56 8.85 5.80 15.12
CA GLU A 56 9.22 4.42 14.74
C GLU A 56 8.19 3.75 13.82
N TRP A 57 7.05 4.41 13.64
CA TRP A 57 5.91 3.93 12.87
C TRP A 57 5.86 4.61 11.51
N SER A 58 5.25 3.95 10.55
CA SER A 58 5.02 4.46 9.21
C SER A 58 3.66 4.03 8.70
N ASP A 59 3.19 4.79 7.72
CA ASP A 59 2.04 4.48 6.90
C ASP A 59 2.41 4.52 5.42
N VAL A 60 1.67 3.74 4.64
CA VAL A 60 1.76 3.68 3.19
C VAL A 60 0.36 3.85 2.64
N ALA A 61 0.17 4.87 1.80
CA ALA A 61 -1.08 5.10 1.08
C ALA A 61 -0.87 4.83 -0.42
N LEU A 62 -1.72 4.00 -1.01
CA LEU A 62 -1.75 3.73 -2.44
C LEU A 62 -3.05 4.27 -3.03
N PHE A 63 -2.93 5.15 -4.01
CA PHE A 63 -4.05 5.81 -4.68
C PHE A 63 -4.28 5.16 -6.03
N ARG A 64 -5.50 4.67 -6.25
CA ARG A 64 -5.92 4.11 -7.53
C ARG A 64 -6.40 5.24 -8.45
N ILE A 65 -5.57 5.62 -9.42
CA ILE A 65 -5.81 6.74 -10.36
C ILE A 65 -5.96 6.28 -11.81
#